data_AF-A0A1B8Y204-F1
#
_entry.id   AF-A0A1B8Y204-F1
#
_cell.length_a   1.000
_cell.length_b   1.000
_cell.length_c   1.000
_cell.angle_alpha   90.00
_cell.angle_beta   90.00
_cell.angle_gamma   90.00
#
_symmetry.space_group_name_H-M   'P 1'
#
loop_
_entity.id
_entity.type
_entity.pdbx_description
1 polymer ?
#
loop_
_entity_poly.entity_id
_entity_poly.type
_entity_poly.pdbx_seq_one_letter_code
_entity_poly.pdbx_strand_id
1 'polypeptide(L)' 'AAEYVPEKVKKAEKKLEDNPYDLDAWSILIREAQNQPIDKARKTYERLVAQFPSSGRFWKLYIEAEVNIFIFFSY' A
#
# COMPACT_ATOMS: atom_id res chain seq x y z
N ALA A 1 1.81 -9.42 20.06
CA ALA A 1 2.76 -8.28 19.99
C ALA A 1 2.06 -7.14 19.28
N ALA A 2 2.10 -5.94 19.84
CA ALA A 2 1.27 -4.80 19.46
C ALA A 2 1.16 -4.60 17.94
N GLU A 3 -0.07 -4.40 17.44
CA GLU A 3 -0.32 -3.83 16.12
C GLU A 3 0.30 -2.44 16.08
N TYR A 4 1.59 -2.37 15.72
CA TYR A 4 2.31 -1.14 15.45
C TYR A 4 1.74 -0.60 14.14
N VAL A 5 0.61 0.09 14.22
CA VAL A 5 0.22 1.02 13.16
C VAL A 5 1.24 2.16 13.26
N PRO A 6 2.21 2.27 12.34
CA PRO A 6 3.24 3.29 12.46
C PRO A 6 2.54 4.66 12.46
N GLU A 7 2.91 5.54 13.39
CA GLU A 7 2.44 6.94 13.36
C GLU A 7 2.64 7.60 11.98
N LYS A 8 3.62 7.09 11.23
CA LYS A 8 3.93 7.45 9.84
C LYS A 8 2.75 7.22 8.89
N VAL A 9 1.99 6.14 9.06
CA VAL A 9 0.81 5.82 8.24
C VAL A 9 -0.32 6.78 8.53
N LYS A 10 -0.66 7.01 9.81
CA LYS A 10 -1.67 8.01 10.20
C LYS A 10 -1.30 9.41 9.69
N LYS A 11 -0.03 9.77 9.77
CA LYS A 11 0.45 11.07 9.28
C LYS A 11 0.41 11.14 7.75
N ALA A 12 0.70 10.05 7.05
CA ALA A 12 0.58 9.95 5.60
C ALA A 12 -0.89 10.02 5.15
N GLU A 13 -1.81 9.32 5.82
CA GLU A 13 -3.24 9.42 5.54
C GLU A 13 -3.75 10.84 5.71
N LYS A 14 -3.38 11.51 6.81
CA LYS A 14 -3.75 12.91 7.04
C LYS A 14 -3.18 13.85 5.98
N LYS A 15 -1.96 13.60 5.51
CA LYS A 15 -1.39 14.34 4.36
C LYS A 15 -2.17 14.08 3.08
N LEU A 16 -2.69 12.86 2.86
CA LEU A 16 -3.49 12.53 1.69
C LEU A 16 -4.89 13.12 1.73
N GLU A 17 -5.43 13.39 2.92
CA GLU A 17 -6.67 14.16 3.08
C GLU A 17 -6.49 15.61 2.59
N ASP A 18 -5.35 16.24 2.91
CA ASP A 18 -5.01 17.59 2.43
C ASP A 18 -4.52 17.59 0.97
N ASN A 19 -3.70 16.60 0.59
CA ASN A 19 -3.09 16.47 -0.74
C ASN A 19 -3.09 15.01 -1.22
N PRO A 20 -4.15 14.57 -1.93
CA PRO A 20 -4.29 13.18 -2.36
C PRO A 20 -3.29 12.73 -3.43
N TYR A 21 -2.52 13.66 -4.01
CA TYR A 21 -1.47 13.36 -4.98
C TYR A 21 -0.05 13.37 -4.38
N ASP A 22 0.08 13.44 -3.05
CA ASP A 22 1.38 13.45 -2.36
C ASP A 22 2.09 12.08 -2.48
N LEU A 23 3.10 12.02 -3.35
CA LEU A 23 3.89 10.81 -3.61
C LEU A 23 4.70 10.34 -2.39
N ASP A 24 5.11 11.25 -1.50
CA ASP A 24 5.85 10.91 -0.27
C ASP A 24 4.93 10.14 0.68
N ALA A 25 3.70 10.64 0.86
CA ALA A 25 2.68 9.97 1.65
C ALA A 25 2.30 8.60 1.06
N TRP A 26 2.10 8.51 -0.25
CA TRP A 26 1.85 7.23 -0.93
C TRP A 26 3.02 6.25 -0.81
N SER A 27 4.28 6.72 -0.88
CA SER A 27 5.46 5.87 -0.70
C SER A 27 5.50 5.24 0.70
N ILE A 28 5.16 6.00 1.74
CA ILE A 28 5.06 5.50 3.12
C ILE A 28 3.97 4.42 3.22
N LEU A 29 2.79 4.66 2.63
CA LEU A 29 1.69 3.71 2.62
C LEU A 29 2.04 2.40 1.89
N ILE A 30 2.69 2.49 0.73
CA ILE A 30 3.14 1.32 -0.04
C ILE A 30 4.16 0.52 0.77
N ARG A 31 5.12 1.19 1.40
CA ARG A 31 6.16 0.52 2.20
C ARG A 31 5.56 -0.20 3.40
N GLU A 32 4.54 0.39 4.02
CA GLU A 32 3.78 -0.29 5.07
C GLU A 32 3.00 -1.47 4.51
N ALA A 33 2.32 -1.28 3.38
CA ALA A 33 1.54 -2.31 2.71
C ALA A 33 2.41 -3.54 2.36
N GLN A 34 3.69 -3.35 2.03
CA GLN A 34 4.65 -4.44 1.82
C GLN A 34 5.04 -5.19 3.10
N ASN A 35 4.98 -4.53 4.27
CA ASN A 35 5.25 -5.16 5.57
C ASN A 35 4.01 -5.80 6.20
N GLN A 36 2.83 -5.55 5.64
CA GLN A 36 1.56 -6.10 6.10
C GLN A 36 1.07 -7.23 5.18
N PRO A 37 0.24 -8.16 5.69
CA PRO A 37 -0.39 -9.16 4.85
C PRO A 37 -1.23 -8.49 3.75
N ILE A 38 -1.30 -9.15 2.59
CA ILE A 38 -1.99 -8.62 1.40
C ILE A 38 -3.42 -8.21 1.69
N ASP A 39 -4.10 -8.86 2.64
CA ASP A 39 -5.48 -8.57 3.01
C ASP A 39 -5.67 -7.12 3.51
N LYS A 40 -4.73 -6.62 4.33
CA LYS A 40 -4.71 -5.22 4.77
C LYS A 40 -4.15 -4.31 3.69
N ALA A 41 -3.10 -4.76 3.01
CA ALA A 41 -2.41 -4.00 1.97
C ALA A 41 -3.28 -3.73 0.73
N ARG A 42 -4.20 -4.63 0.40
CA ARG A 42 -5.09 -4.57 -0.76
C ARG A 42 -5.88 -3.28 -0.80
N LYS A 43 -6.50 -2.88 0.32
CA LYS A 43 -7.24 -1.61 0.43
C LYS A 43 -6.36 -0.40 0.10
N THR A 44 -5.10 -0.43 0.53
CA THR A 44 -4.12 0.63 0.26
C THR A 44 -3.73 0.67 -1.21
N TYR A 45 -3.44 -0.49 -1.80
CA TYR A 45 -3.10 -0.61 -3.22
C TYR A 45 -4.28 -0.26 -4.13
N GLU A 46 -5.50 -0.68 -3.80
CA GLU A 46 -6.73 -0.32 -4.53
C GLU A 46 -6.92 1.19 -4.57
N ARG A 47 -6.78 1.87 -3.43
CA ARG A 47 -6.81 3.34 -3.37
C ARG A 47 -5.71 3.97 -4.21
N LEU A 48 -4.49 3.43 -4.16
CA LEU A 48 -3.36 3.93 -4.93
C LEU A 48 -3.58 3.79 -6.45
N VAL A 49 -4.01 2.63 -6.93
CA VAL A 49 -4.25 2.41 -8.37
C VAL A 49 -5.50 3.14 -8.87
N ALA A 50 -6.49 3.35 -8.01
CA ALA A 50 -7.65 4.20 -8.32
C ALA A 50 -7.25 5.67 -8.44
N GLN A 51 -6.32 6.14 -7.61
CA GLN A 51 -5.79 7.50 -7.67
C GLN A 51 -4.84 7.71 -8.86
N PHE A 52 -4.01 6.71 -9.16
CA PHE A 52 -3.03 6.75 -10.25
C PHE A 52 -3.24 5.62 -11.27
N PRO A 53 -4.36 5.62 -12.01
CA PRO A 53 -4.67 4.55 -12.96
C PRO A 53 -3.68 4.50 -14.13
N SER A 54 -3.06 5.64 -14.47
CA SER A 54 -2.05 5.74 -15.54
C SER A 54 -0.67 5.18 -15.16
N SER A 55 -0.44 4.89 -13.88
CA SER A 55 0.87 4.50 -13.37
C SER A 55 0.98 2.98 -13.31
N GLY A 56 1.38 2.37 -14.43
CA GLY A 56 1.61 0.92 -14.52
C GLY A 56 2.58 0.36 -13.47
N ARG A 57 3.47 1.20 -12.94
CA ARG A 57 4.39 0.82 -11.86
C ARG A 57 3.67 0.43 -10.57
N PHE A 58 2.58 1.13 -10.21
CA PHE A 58 1.81 0.80 -9.01
C PHE A 58 0.98 -0.46 -9.19
N TRP A 59 0.41 -0.65 -10.38
CA TRP A 59 -0.26 -1.91 -10.75
C TRP A 59 0.68 -3.11 -10.65
N LYS A 60 1.91 -2.97 -11.15
CA LYS A 60 2.92 -4.03 -11.06
C LYS A 60 3.20 -4.41 -9.59
N LEU A 61 3.41 -3.42 -8.72
CA LEU A 61 3.64 -3.66 -7.29
C LEU A 61 2.48 -4.41 -6.61
N TYR A 62 1.24 -4.06 -6.95
CA TYR A 62 0.06 -4.73 -6.42
C TYR A 62 -0.01 -6.20 -6.85
N ILE A 63 0.22 -6.46 -8.14
CA ILE A 63 0.24 -7.83 -8.68
C ILE A 63 1.38 -8.65 -8.07
N GLU A 64 2.59 -8.07 -7.93
CA GLU A 64 3.73 -8.75 -7.30
C GLU A 64 3.41 -9.12 -5.84
N ALA A 65 2.72 -8.25 -5.11
CA ALA A 65 2.30 -8.53 -3.73
C ALA A 65 1.29 -9.68 -3.66
N GLU A 66 0.30 -9.73 -4.57
CA GLU A 66 -0.70 -10.81 -4.68
C GLU A 66 -0.11 -12.15 -5.20
N VAL A 67 0.94 -12.12 -6.03
CA VAL A 67 1.61 -13.34 -6.49
C VAL A 67 2.52 -13.90 -5.40
N ASN A 68 3.24 -13.04 -4.68
CA ASN A 68 4.15 -13.48 -3.61
C ASN A 68 3.40 -14.23 -2.49
N ILE A 69 2.24 -13.72 -2.08
CA ILE A 69 1.37 -14.39 -1.10
C ILE A 69 0.87 -15.75 -1.64
N PHE A 70 0.51 -15.84 -2.92
CA PHE A 70 0.04 -17.09 -3.52
C PHE A 70 1.14 -18.17 -3.51
N ILE A 71 2.37 -17.80 -3.84
CA ILE A 71 3.53 -18.70 -3.77
C ILE A 71 3.78 -19.16 -2.32
N PHE A 72 3.63 -18.25 -1.35
CA PHE A 72 3.82 -18.57 0.07
C PHE A 72 2.77 -19.55 0.62
N PHE A 73 1.52 -19.49 0.14
CA PHE A 73 0.47 -20.45 0.52
C PHE A 73 0.52 -21.78 -0.24
N SER A 74 1.28 -21.85 -1.34
CA SER A 74 1.38 -23.04 -2.19
C SER A 74 2.50 -24.01 -1.77
N TYR A 75 3.22 -23.72 -0.67
CA TYR A 75 4.32 -24.52 -0.14
C TYR A 75 4.01 -24.99 1.28
#